data_AF-A0A919MK45-F1
#
_entry.id   AF-A0A919MK45-F1
#
_cell.length_a   1.000
_cell.length_b   1.000
_cell.length_c   1.000
_cell.angle_alpha   90.00
_cell.angle_beta   90.00
_cell.angle_gamma   90.00
#
_symmetry.space_group_name_H-M   'P 1'
#
loop_
_entity.id
_entity.type
_entity.pdbx_description
1 polymer ?
#
loop_
_entity_poly.entity_id
_entity_poly.type
_entity_poly.pdbx_seq_one_letter_code
_entity_poly.pdbx_strand_id
1 'polypeptide(L)'
;MLVHNEGVDDWSGNPRADVQQWNGGHPPLTGGPADGVYYKVDNNTDGAVTGWGVYDRNGNLRYRVDLFGAAHNGVETPHWQPYKTNTNPRTGQTYVDKTPDAFEGPGPYGEPAFGC
;
A
#
# COMPACT_ATOMS: atom_id res chain seq x y z
N MET A 1 -5.19 22.46 -19.52
CA MET A 1 -5.18 21.12 -20.13
C MET A 1 -4.92 20.16 -18.98
N LEU A 2 -5.97 19.51 -18.45
CA LEU A 2 -5.79 18.41 -17.51
C LEU A 2 -5.16 17.28 -18.31
N VAL A 3 -3.97 16.87 -17.91
CA VAL A 3 -3.34 15.68 -18.49
C VAL A 3 -4.01 14.51 -17.79
N HIS A 4 -5.01 13.90 -18.45
CA HIS A 4 -5.47 12.59 -18.06
C HIS A 4 -4.33 11.63 -18.37
N ASN A 5 -3.74 11.02 -17.35
CA ASN A 5 -2.81 9.94 -17.59
C ASN A 5 -3.62 8.75 -18.10
N GLU A 6 -3.51 8.49 -19.39
CA GLU A 6 -4.23 7.43 -20.07
C GLU A 6 -3.72 6.09 -19.53
N GLY A 7 -4.53 5.46 -18.68
CA GLY A 7 -4.15 4.29 -17.88
C GLY A 7 -4.96 4.09 -16.59
N VAL A 8 -5.81 5.05 -16.19
CA VAL A 8 -6.57 4.98 -14.90
C VAL A 8 -8.09 5.00 -15.06
N ASP A 9 -8.62 4.72 -16.25
CA ASP A 9 -10.07 4.75 -16.51
C ASP A 9 -10.79 3.43 -16.24
N ASP A 10 -10.10 2.36 -15.82
CA ASP A 10 -10.76 1.13 -15.33
C ASP A 10 -10.73 0.96 -13.80
N TRP A 11 -10.91 2.05 -13.05
CA TRP A 11 -11.35 1.97 -11.64
C TRP A 11 -12.88 1.97 -11.51
N SER A 12 -13.61 2.13 -12.61
CA SER A 12 -15.07 2.22 -12.63
C SER A 12 -15.79 0.97 -13.18
N GLY A 13 -15.05 -0.02 -13.72
CA GLY A 13 -15.64 -1.14 -14.47
C GLY A 13 -15.84 -2.45 -13.69
N ASN A 14 -15.18 -2.68 -12.55
CA ASN A 14 -15.38 -3.87 -11.72
C ASN A 14 -14.77 -3.65 -10.33
N PRO A 15 -15.53 -3.53 -9.22
CA PRO A 15 -14.93 -3.46 -7.90
C PRO A 15 -14.39 -4.83 -7.55
N ARG A 16 -13.14 -5.08 -7.94
CA ARG A 16 -12.34 -6.18 -7.48
C ARG A 16 -12.39 -6.15 -5.95
N ALA A 17 -12.99 -7.17 -5.31
CA ALA A 17 -13.14 -7.23 -3.84
C ALA A 17 -11.78 -7.15 -3.12
N ASP A 18 -10.70 -7.42 -3.85
CA ASP A 18 -9.30 -7.28 -3.53
C ASP A 18 -8.78 -5.83 -3.56
N VAL A 19 -9.55 -4.80 -3.92
CA VAL A 19 -9.15 -3.39 -3.80
C VAL A 19 -10.22 -2.60 -3.05
N GLN A 20 -9.86 -2.03 -1.91
CA GLN A 20 -10.80 -1.36 -1.02
C GLN A 20 -10.23 -0.03 -0.51
N GLN A 21 -11.09 0.97 -0.34
CA GLN A 21 -10.69 2.22 0.29
C GLN A 21 -10.52 2.01 1.80
N TRP A 22 -9.38 2.44 2.34
CA TRP A 22 -9.13 2.48 3.77
C TRP A 22 -9.37 3.89 4.32
N ASN A 23 -10.38 4.02 5.17
CA ASN A 23 -10.78 5.29 5.79
C ASN A 23 -10.12 5.54 7.17
N GLY A 24 -9.23 4.64 7.61
CA GLY A 24 -8.48 4.80 8.86
C GLY A 24 -7.15 5.54 8.68
N GLY A 25 -6.37 5.63 9.76
CA GLY A 25 -5.06 6.30 9.74
C GLY A 25 -4.01 5.55 8.91
N HIS A 26 -3.20 4.72 9.56
CA HIS A 26 -2.28 3.82 8.85
C HIS A 26 -3.05 2.57 8.40
N PRO A 27 -2.80 2.02 7.19
CA PRO A 27 -3.33 0.71 6.82
C PRO A 27 -2.95 -0.32 7.89
N PRO A 28 -3.86 -1.24 8.24
CA PRO A 28 -3.57 -2.24 9.27
C PRO A 28 -2.44 -3.15 8.81
N LEU A 29 -1.60 -3.61 9.74
CA LEU A 29 -0.51 -4.55 9.41
C LEU A 29 -1.02 -5.97 9.18
N THR A 30 -2.16 -6.31 9.77
CA THR A 30 -2.83 -7.63 9.68
C THR A 30 -4.34 -7.45 9.51
N GLY A 31 -5.02 -8.46 8.97
CA GLY A 31 -6.47 -8.39 8.72
C GLY A 31 -6.86 -7.49 7.54
N GLY A 32 -5.91 -7.23 6.62
CA GLY A 32 -6.22 -6.61 5.34
C GLY A 32 -6.90 -7.57 4.37
N PRO A 33 -7.27 -7.10 3.17
CA PRO A 33 -7.84 -7.95 2.12
C PRO A 33 -6.82 -9.01 1.71
N ALA A 34 -7.21 -10.29 1.78
CA ALA A 34 -6.33 -11.38 1.37
C ALA A 34 -5.99 -11.26 -0.12
N ASP A 35 -4.69 -11.30 -0.44
CA ASP A 35 -4.14 -11.06 -1.79
C ASP A 35 -4.63 -9.74 -2.42
N GLY A 36 -4.93 -8.74 -1.58
CA GLY A 36 -5.55 -7.50 -2.00
C GLY A 36 -4.82 -6.25 -1.52
N VAL A 37 -5.50 -5.13 -1.66
CA VAL A 37 -4.98 -3.78 -1.51
C VAL A 37 -5.97 -2.90 -0.76
N TYR A 38 -5.44 -2.18 0.22
CA TYR A 38 -6.11 -1.01 0.76
C TYR A 38 -5.48 0.25 0.20
N TYR A 39 -6.25 1.08 -0.51
CA TYR A 39 -5.79 2.40 -0.93
C TYR A 39 -6.32 3.49 -0.01
N LYS A 40 -5.58 4.59 0.08
CA LYS A 40 -5.96 5.77 0.84
C LYS A 40 -6.17 6.93 -0.11
N VAL A 41 -7.17 7.75 0.20
CA VAL A 41 -7.41 9.02 -0.47
C VAL A 41 -7.27 10.16 0.51
N ASP A 42 -6.88 11.33 0.02
CA ASP A 42 -7.01 12.57 0.78
C ASP A 42 -8.42 13.13 0.57
N ASN A 43 -9.15 13.21 1.69
CA ASN A 43 -10.52 13.71 1.70
C ASN A 43 -10.58 15.24 1.50
N ASN A 44 -9.45 15.95 1.53
CA ASN A 44 -9.37 17.39 1.29
C ASN A 44 -9.01 17.74 -0.16
N THR A 45 -8.59 16.78 -0.99
CA THR A 45 -8.17 17.00 -2.38
C THR A 45 -8.98 16.14 -3.35
N ASP A 46 -10.30 16.31 -3.35
CA ASP A 46 -11.25 15.65 -4.26
C ASP A 46 -11.06 14.13 -4.41
N GLY A 47 -10.53 13.46 -3.39
CA GLY A 47 -10.31 12.01 -3.39
C GLY A 47 -9.02 11.54 -4.06
N ALA A 48 -8.00 12.40 -4.20
CA ALA A 48 -6.70 12.00 -4.72
C ALA A 48 -6.09 10.86 -3.89
N VAL A 49 -5.61 9.80 -4.54
CA VAL A 49 -4.93 8.70 -3.87
C VAL A 49 -3.61 9.20 -3.27
N THR A 50 -3.37 8.89 -1.99
CA THR A 50 -2.17 9.30 -1.26
C THR A 50 -1.21 8.16 -0.96
N GLY A 51 -1.65 6.92 -1.16
CA GLY A 51 -0.86 5.73 -0.92
C GLY A 51 -1.73 4.48 -0.81
N TRP A 52 -1.10 3.32 -0.66
CA TRP A 52 -1.80 2.04 -0.53
C TRP A 52 -0.93 1.00 0.18
N GLY A 53 -1.58 0.00 0.77
CA GLY A 53 -0.96 -1.19 1.33
C GLY A 53 -1.34 -2.43 0.53
N VAL A 54 -0.36 -3.28 0.22
CA VAL A 54 -0.55 -4.56 -0.49
C VAL A 54 -0.36 -5.71 0.48
N TYR A 55 -1.28 -6.67 0.44
CA TYR A 55 -1.42 -7.73 1.43
C TYR A 55 -1.16 -9.12 0.82
N ASP A 56 -0.68 -10.05 1.64
CA ASP A 56 -0.58 -11.46 1.28
C ASP A 56 -1.93 -12.19 1.43
N ARG A 57 -1.97 -13.46 1.02
CA ARG A 57 -3.12 -14.36 1.16
C ARG A 57 -3.68 -14.53 2.58
N ASN A 58 -2.93 -14.14 3.61
CA ASN A 58 -3.35 -14.22 5.01
C ASN A 58 -3.84 -12.85 5.52
N GLY A 59 -3.86 -11.83 4.66
CA GLY A 59 -4.20 -10.45 5.04
C GLY A 59 -3.09 -9.76 5.82
N ASN A 60 -1.84 -10.19 5.69
CA ASN A 60 -0.68 -9.51 6.27
C ASN A 60 -0.07 -8.54 5.27
N LEU A 61 0.30 -7.34 5.73
CA LEU A 61 0.88 -6.32 4.88
C LEU A 61 2.26 -6.78 4.36
N ARG A 62 2.44 -6.78 3.03
CA ARG A 62 3.71 -7.04 2.33
C ARG A 62 4.52 -5.77 2.17
N TYR A 63 3.86 -4.70 1.72
CA TYR A 63 4.47 -3.38 1.57
C TYR A 63 3.41 -2.29 1.56
N ARG A 64 3.84 -1.08 1.88
CA ARG A 64 3.05 0.15 1.71
C ARG A 64 3.77 1.07 0.73
N VAL A 65 3.00 1.80 -0.07
CA VAL A 65 3.46 2.93 -0.87
C VAL A 65 2.88 4.21 -0.29
N ASP A 66 3.74 5.20 -0.13
CA ASP A 66 3.40 6.55 0.29
C ASP A 66 3.73 7.50 -0.88
N LEU A 67 2.72 8.14 -1.47
CA LEU A 67 2.93 9.09 -2.56
C LEU A 67 3.29 10.48 -2.06
N PHE A 68 2.83 10.83 -0.86
CA PHE A 68 3.07 12.11 -0.21
C PHE A 68 3.25 11.91 1.29
N GLY A 69 4.06 12.75 1.93
CA GLY A 69 4.20 12.78 3.38
C GLY A 69 5.66 12.76 3.84
N ALA A 70 5.92 12.07 4.94
CA ALA A 70 7.23 12.03 5.57
C ALA A 70 8.16 11.01 4.91
N ALA A 71 9.44 11.36 4.80
CA ALA A 71 10.49 10.45 4.40
C ALA A 71 10.67 9.28 5.38
N HIS A 72 11.06 8.12 4.84
CA HIS A 72 11.45 6.96 5.62
C HIS A 72 12.91 6.61 5.36
N ASN A 73 13.72 6.56 6.44
CA ASN A 73 15.15 6.23 6.36
C ASN A 73 15.94 7.08 5.35
N GLY A 74 15.54 8.36 5.18
CA GLY A 74 16.17 9.29 4.24
C GLY A 74 15.68 9.20 2.80
N VAL A 75 14.68 8.35 2.52
CA VAL A 75 14.01 8.26 1.21
C VAL A 75 12.74 9.09 1.25
N GLU A 76 12.68 10.13 0.42
CA GLU A 76 11.52 11.02 0.28
C GLU A 76 10.40 10.35 -0.52
N THR A 77 9.15 10.76 -0.30
CA THR A 77 8.02 10.32 -1.11
C THR A 77 8.12 10.87 -2.54
N PRO A 78 7.71 10.12 -3.58
CA PRO A 78 7.07 8.82 -3.50
C PRO A 78 8.06 7.69 -3.17
N HIS A 79 7.72 6.88 -2.17
CA HIS A 79 8.53 5.74 -1.75
C HIS A 79 7.64 4.56 -1.34
N TRP A 80 8.27 3.40 -1.20
CA TRP A 80 7.62 2.23 -0.63
C TRP A 80 8.42 1.60 0.52
N GLN A 81 7.67 1.07 1.48
CA GLN A 81 8.16 0.48 2.72
C GLN A 81 7.76 -1.00 2.76
N PRO A 82 8.73 -1.94 2.70
CA PRO A 82 8.45 -3.35 2.88
C PRO A 82 8.14 -3.70 4.34
N TYR A 83 7.40 -4.79 4.48
CA TYR A 83 7.06 -5.44 5.74
C TYR A 83 7.33 -6.93 5.63
N LYS A 84 7.62 -7.56 6.76
CA LYS A 84 7.83 -9.00 6.86
C LYS A 84 6.94 -9.61 7.93
N THR A 85 6.40 -10.78 7.62
CA THR A 85 5.70 -11.64 8.57
C THR A 85 6.73 -12.47 9.33
N ASN A 86 6.71 -12.38 10.66
CA ASN A 86 7.59 -13.14 11.55
C ASN A 86 6.74 -14.05 12.44
N THR A 87 7.37 -15.09 12.98
CA THR A 87 6.75 -15.97 13.99
C THR A 87 7.65 -15.98 15.22
N ASN A 88 7.07 -15.71 16.38
CA ASN A 88 7.78 -15.84 17.64
C ASN A 88 8.03 -17.34 17.92
N PRO A 89 9.28 -17.81 17.96
CA PRO A 89 9.58 -19.23 18.08
C PRO A 89 9.22 -19.82 19.46
N ARG A 90 8.98 -18.97 20.47
CA ARG A 90 8.59 -19.41 21.82
C ARG A 90 7.08 -19.54 22.00
N THR A 91 6.31 -18.70 21.33
CA THR A 91 4.84 -18.64 21.50
C THR A 91 4.07 -19.11 20.28
N GLY A 92 4.72 -19.23 19.12
CA GLY A 92 4.07 -19.52 17.83
C GLY A 92 3.29 -18.33 17.26
N GLN A 93 3.29 -17.17 17.92
CA GLN A 93 2.52 -16.02 17.48
C GLN A 93 3.13 -15.38 16.23
N THR A 94 2.28 -15.16 15.22
CA THR A 94 2.63 -14.41 14.00
C THR A 94 2.45 -12.90 14.20
N TYR A 95 3.37 -12.11 13.69
CA TYR A 95 3.30 -10.64 13.69
C TYR A 95 3.98 -10.06 12.45
N VAL A 96 3.59 -8.84 12.07
CA VAL A 96 4.08 -8.14 10.88
C VAL A 96 4.88 -6.93 11.32
N ASP A 97 6.12 -6.81 10.84
CA ASP A 97 7.02 -5.70 11.17
C ASP A 97 7.58 -5.05 9.90
N LYS A 98 7.84 -3.74 9.97
CA LYS A 98 8.56 -3.03 8.91
C LYS A 98 9.98 -3.56 8.77
N THR A 99 10.47 -3.64 7.54
CA THR A 99 11.90 -3.83 7.28
C THR A 99 12.67 -2.54 7.56
N PRO A 100 13.99 -2.60 7.78
CA PRO A 100 14.81 -1.40 7.94
C PRO A 100 14.93 -0.57 6.65
N ASP A 101 14.66 -1.17 5.49
CA ASP A 101 14.81 -0.52 4.18
C ASP A 101 13.55 0.25 3.77
N ALA A 102 13.75 1.30 2.99
CA ALA A 102 12.73 1.98 2.19
C ALA A 102 13.31 2.24 0.80
N PHE A 103 12.46 2.35 -0.21
CA PHE A 103 12.88 2.40 -1.61
C PHE A 103 12.10 3.46 -2.36
N GLU A 104 12.75 4.14 -3.29
CA GLU A 104 12.10 5.15 -4.14
C GLU A 104 11.02 4.53 -5.04
N GLY A 105 9.99 5.32 -5.35
CA GLY A 105 8.98 4.99 -6.34
C GLY A 105 7.74 4.27 -5.80
N PRO A 106 6.81 3.90 -6.70
CA PRO A 106 5.47 3.45 -6.33
C PRO A 106 5.37 1.95 -6.01
N GLY A 107 6.45 1.32 -5.55
CA GLY A 107 6.46 -0.11 -5.22
C GLY A 107 7.53 -0.93 -5.96
N PRO A 108 7.68 -2.22 -5.60
CA PRO A 108 8.66 -3.10 -6.23
C PRO A 108 8.32 -3.38 -7.70
N TYR A 109 9.34 -3.33 -8.57
CA TYR A 109 9.21 -3.65 -9.99
C TYR A 109 8.69 -5.09 -10.21
N GLY A 110 7.60 -5.25 -10.98
CA GLY A 110 7.07 -6.56 -11.39
C GLY A 110 5.98 -7.17 -10.47
N GLU A 111 5.72 -6.57 -9.31
CA GLU A 111 4.48 -6.74 -8.53
C GLU A 111 3.47 -5.68 -9.01
N PRO A 112 2.14 -5.77 -8.74
CA PRO A 112 1.19 -4.82 -9.32
C PRO A 112 1.66 -3.38 -9.12
N ALA A 113 2.08 -2.81 -10.24
CA ALA A 113 2.49 -1.44 -10.34
C ALA A 113 1.21 -0.65 -10.19
N PHE A 114 0.94 -0.16 -8.99
CA PHE A 114 0.09 1.00 -8.84
C PHE A 114 0.89 2.20 -9.33
N GLY A 115 1.15 2.19 -10.65
CA GLY A 115 1.72 3.29 -11.39
C GLY A 115 0.57 4.02 -12.04
N CYS A 116 0.37 5.28 -11.66
CA CYS A 116 0.91 6.40 -12.41
C CYS A 116 0.76 7.71 -11.63
#